data_AF-A0A2E9QIY9-F1
#
_entry.id   AF-A0A2E9QIY9-F1
#
_cell.length_a   1.000
_cell.length_b   1.000
_cell.length_c   1.000
_cell.angle_alpha   90.00
_cell.angle_beta   90.00
_cell.angle_gamma   90.00
#
_symmetry.space_group_name_H-M   'P 1'
#
loop_
_entity.id
_entity.type
_entity.pdbx_description
1 polymer ?
#
loop_
_entity_poly.entity_id
_entity_poly.type
_entity_poly.pdbx_seq_one_letter_code
_entity_poly.pdbx_strand_id
1 'polypeptide(L)'
;MPTNNYKPRYDDTRVGYFTTQTNDMTTIDRVNYRDFINRWNLVKKDLSKDLSEPEEPIVWWIENTTPYELRDIIKDGVEAWNIAFEKAGFRNAIQVKIQSDTANWGAGDIRYNVLRWTSSPSPPWGGYGPSFVNPRTGQILGADIMLEWSYITRRIFEDNLFNNSEDNLEHHYCTAAEHQQIETSFGIDYIKIFDLGSEMEKELIKQSLYRLVLHEVGHTLGLNHNFKGSTLLTTDELNNKEIVDKKGVCNSVMEYPAINITRRSEDQGLFFDVKPGLYDIWAIEFGYSQYASKEVEKESLDKILSRSTEKELAFANDALDMRYPGKGTDPNAMIYDLSSNPIDHSLQRIEMIIKILGQLKEKYTKNNDTYQELYNSYRTLVYSYFNALEIVSRQIGGVHIDLSHTDQNTEVKPFESVDLEKQLKAMQVISEYGFSNKVVLQEDIFPFLQSQRRGFSVSKDPTIHQRILTYQNRLLSHLLNPKVLLRITNSELYGNEYKLTNYMIDLRNAIFKDDMNSNISTVRQNLQVTYIKKLISMINEKSPFHNIAQSSAYYNIKWLENNINMNTGDLSSRQHKQYIIYLLDSIDD
;
A
#
# COMPACT_ATOMS: atom_id res chain seq x y z
N MET A 1 -35.61 0.49 10.43
CA MET A 1 -34.54 -0.08 11.27
C MET A 1 -35.10 -1.24 12.04
N PRO A 2 -34.38 -2.38 12.14
CA PRO A 2 -34.87 -3.53 12.90
C PRO A 2 -35.06 -3.16 14.37
N THR A 3 -36.13 -3.69 14.97
CA THR A 3 -36.35 -3.62 16.43
C THR A 3 -35.84 -4.93 17.02
N ASN A 4 -34.61 -4.93 17.52
CA ASN A 4 -33.95 -6.11 18.10
C ASN A 4 -33.22 -5.74 19.40
N ASN A 5 -32.61 -6.74 20.04
CA ASN A 5 -31.82 -6.62 21.26
C ASN A 5 -30.32 -6.38 20.98
N TYR A 6 -29.97 -5.89 19.79
CA TYR A 6 -28.57 -5.64 19.40
C TYR A 6 -27.90 -4.67 20.38
N LYS A 7 -26.73 -5.05 20.88
CA LYS A 7 -25.91 -4.23 21.76
C LYS A 7 -24.71 -3.68 20.96
N PRO A 8 -24.61 -2.34 20.81
CA PRO A 8 -23.42 -1.73 20.23
C PRO A 8 -22.15 -2.10 21.01
N ARG A 9 -21.03 -2.25 20.28
CA ARG A 9 -19.68 -2.42 20.83
C ARG A 9 -18.96 -1.09 20.65
N TYR A 10 -18.44 -0.53 21.74
CA TYR A 10 -17.66 0.71 21.69
C TYR A 10 -16.41 0.53 20.82
N ASP A 11 -16.02 1.59 20.12
CA ASP A 11 -14.73 1.62 19.42
C ASP A 11 -13.55 1.62 20.40
N ASP A 12 -12.39 1.20 19.91
CA ASP A 12 -11.11 1.42 20.56
C ASP A 12 -10.07 1.80 19.51
N THR A 13 -9.29 2.86 19.75
CA THR A 13 -8.31 3.40 18.80
C THR A 13 -7.20 2.43 18.42
N ARG A 14 -7.01 1.35 19.19
CA ARG A 14 -6.03 0.28 18.92
C ARG A 14 -6.51 -0.72 17.87
N VAL A 15 -7.80 -0.72 17.52
CA VAL A 15 -8.42 -1.72 16.62
C VAL A 15 -9.17 -1.02 15.47
N GLY A 16 -8.79 -1.34 14.25
CA GLY A 16 -9.38 -0.79 13.03
C GLY A 16 -10.75 -1.36 12.66
N TYR A 17 -11.81 -0.73 13.15
CA TYR A 17 -13.19 -0.92 12.69
C TYR A 17 -13.80 0.36 12.11
N PHE A 18 -14.62 0.22 11.07
CA PHE A 18 -15.47 1.31 10.61
C PHE A 18 -16.40 1.69 11.75
N THR A 19 -16.60 2.98 12.00
CA THR A 19 -17.38 3.43 13.15
C THR A 19 -18.65 4.16 12.75
N THR A 20 -19.62 4.11 13.65
CA THR A 20 -20.70 5.10 13.73
C THR A 20 -20.32 6.09 14.82
N GLN A 21 -19.96 7.31 14.42
CA GLN A 21 -19.47 8.34 15.35
C GLN A 21 -20.63 9.03 16.06
N THR A 22 -20.60 9.07 17.40
CA THR A 22 -21.61 9.77 18.20
C THR A 22 -20.97 10.43 19.43
N ASN A 23 -21.57 11.51 19.93
CA ASN A 23 -21.10 12.20 21.13
C ASN A 23 -22.13 12.07 22.26
N ASP A 24 -21.64 11.87 23.49
CA ASP A 24 -22.45 12.01 24.70
C ASP A 24 -22.53 13.49 25.09
N MET A 25 -23.66 14.12 24.80
CA MET A 25 -23.87 15.54 25.13
C MET A 25 -24.29 15.76 26.60
N THR A 26 -24.32 14.70 27.42
CA THR A 26 -24.73 14.76 28.84
C THR A 26 -23.56 14.63 29.82
N THR A 27 -22.37 14.23 29.36
CA THR A 27 -21.17 14.20 30.21
C THR A 27 -20.58 15.60 30.41
N ILE A 28 -19.94 15.81 31.56
CA ILE A 28 -19.12 17.00 31.87
C ILE A 28 -17.64 16.80 31.51
N ASP A 29 -17.27 15.60 31.06
CA ASP A 29 -15.92 15.26 30.66
C ASP A 29 -15.50 16.04 29.40
N ARG A 30 -14.21 16.35 29.31
CA ARG A 30 -13.64 17.09 28.18
C ARG A 30 -13.67 16.31 26.87
N VAL A 31 -13.62 14.98 26.95
CA VAL A 31 -13.75 14.06 25.83
C VAL A 31 -15.10 13.38 25.98
N ASN A 32 -15.97 13.57 25.00
CA ASN A 32 -17.34 13.07 25.05
C ASN A 32 -17.67 12.14 23.87
N TYR A 33 -16.65 11.58 23.24
CA TYR A 33 -16.82 10.63 22.15
C TYR A 33 -17.47 9.35 22.68
N ARG A 34 -18.38 8.80 21.87
CA ARG A 34 -19.20 7.64 22.19
C ARG A 34 -19.41 6.84 20.91
N ASP A 35 -18.31 6.57 20.22
CA ASP A 35 -18.31 5.91 18.93
C ASP A 35 -18.49 4.40 19.12
N PHE A 36 -19.08 3.76 18.11
CA PHE A 36 -19.33 2.33 18.10
C PHE A 36 -18.80 1.71 16.83
N ILE A 37 -18.26 0.49 16.92
CA ILE A 37 -17.84 -0.26 15.74
C ILE A 37 -19.05 -0.72 14.92
N ASN A 38 -18.85 -0.76 13.62
CA ASN A 38 -19.80 -1.34 12.68
C ASN A 38 -19.60 -2.86 12.64
N ARG A 39 -20.62 -3.63 13.04
CA ARG A 39 -20.54 -5.10 13.05
C ARG A 39 -21.90 -5.77 12.86
N TRP A 40 -21.90 -7.04 12.46
CA TRP A 40 -23.12 -7.85 12.35
C TRP A 40 -23.71 -8.19 13.72
N ASN A 41 -25.04 -8.39 13.76
CA ASN A 41 -25.72 -8.93 14.93
C ASN A 41 -25.60 -10.45 14.96
N LEU A 42 -24.52 -10.98 15.53
CA LEU A 42 -24.41 -12.40 15.86
C LEU A 42 -24.82 -12.63 17.31
N VAL A 43 -25.53 -13.73 17.58
CA VAL A 43 -25.94 -14.16 18.93
C VAL A 43 -25.68 -15.66 19.03
N LYS A 44 -24.95 -16.12 20.06
CA LYS A 44 -24.74 -17.56 20.26
C LYS A 44 -26.06 -18.24 20.59
N LYS A 45 -26.35 -19.38 19.95
CA LYS A 45 -27.46 -20.27 20.36
C LYS A 45 -27.34 -20.72 21.82
N ASP A 46 -26.11 -20.92 22.28
CA ASP A 46 -25.80 -21.34 23.65
C ASP A 46 -24.64 -20.50 24.20
N LEU A 47 -24.97 -19.48 24.99
CA LEU A 47 -23.98 -18.58 25.61
C LEU A 47 -23.13 -19.27 26.68
N SER A 48 -23.54 -20.43 27.18
CA SER A 48 -22.76 -21.18 28.19
C SER A 48 -21.58 -21.94 27.59
N LYS A 49 -21.53 -22.11 26.27
CA LYS A 49 -20.44 -22.77 25.56
C LYS A 49 -19.41 -21.76 25.10
N ASP A 50 -18.14 -22.15 25.23
CA ASP A 50 -17.01 -21.42 24.64
C ASP A 50 -17.21 -21.26 23.13
N LEU A 51 -17.63 -22.34 22.46
CA LEU A 51 -17.91 -22.38 21.02
C LEU A 51 -19.38 -22.78 20.76
N SER A 52 -20.15 -21.91 20.11
CA SER A 52 -21.55 -22.15 19.73
C SER A 52 -21.81 -21.71 18.29
N GLU A 53 -22.72 -22.37 17.60
CA GLU A 53 -23.27 -21.78 16.36
C GLU A 53 -24.05 -20.49 16.67
N PRO A 54 -24.09 -19.52 15.75
CA PRO A 54 -24.98 -18.37 15.89
C PRO A 54 -26.44 -18.77 15.66
N GLU A 55 -27.37 -18.04 16.27
CA GLU A 55 -28.80 -18.16 15.97
C GLU A 55 -29.07 -17.88 14.49
N GLU A 56 -28.50 -16.79 13.98
CA GLU A 56 -28.51 -16.39 12.57
C GLU A 56 -27.07 -16.23 12.07
N PRO A 57 -26.57 -17.12 11.19
CA PRO A 57 -25.25 -16.95 10.57
C PRO A 57 -25.27 -15.83 9.52
N ILE A 58 -24.10 -15.26 9.24
CA ILE A 58 -23.90 -14.35 8.10
C ILE A 58 -23.86 -15.20 6.84
N VAL A 59 -24.95 -15.19 6.07
CA VAL A 59 -25.06 -15.96 4.83
C VAL A 59 -24.71 -15.08 3.63
N TRP A 60 -23.73 -15.54 2.85
CA TRP A 60 -23.36 -14.99 1.56
C TRP A 60 -23.88 -15.86 0.42
N TRP A 61 -24.33 -15.23 -0.66
CA TRP A 61 -24.79 -15.92 -1.86
C TRP A 61 -23.88 -15.61 -3.04
N ILE A 62 -23.26 -16.63 -3.61
CA ILE A 62 -22.58 -16.52 -4.90
C ILE A 62 -23.65 -16.36 -5.99
N GLU A 63 -23.58 -15.27 -6.73
CA GLU A 63 -24.47 -15.00 -7.86
C GLU A 63 -24.36 -16.12 -8.90
N ASN A 64 -25.49 -16.53 -9.47
CA ASN A 64 -25.56 -17.67 -10.40
C ASN A 64 -24.79 -17.44 -11.72
N THR A 65 -24.48 -16.19 -12.07
CA THR A 65 -23.65 -15.82 -13.24
C THR A 65 -22.15 -15.99 -12.98
N THR A 66 -21.73 -16.21 -11.73
CA THR A 66 -20.32 -16.40 -11.38
C THR A 66 -19.76 -17.65 -12.08
N PRO A 67 -18.61 -17.56 -12.78
CA PRO A 67 -17.98 -18.69 -13.44
C PRO A 67 -17.77 -19.87 -12.50
N TYR A 68 -18.09 -21.09 -12.95
CA TYR A 68 -18.08 -22.29 -12.12
C TYR A 68 -16.72 -22.57 -11.51
N GLU A 69 -15.64 -22.30 -12.26
CA GLU A 69 -14.26 -22.56 -11.87
C GLU A 69 -13.80 -21.69 -10.70
N LEU A 70 -14.50 -20.59 -10.42
CA LEU A 70 -14.15 -19.61 -9.39
C LEU A 70 -14.97 -19.78 -8.11
N ARG A 71 -16.10 -20.49 -8.17
CA ARG A 71 -17.06 -20.58 -7.06
C ARG A 71 -16.44 -21.20 -5.81
N ASP A 72 -15.62 -22.23 -5.98
CA ASP A 72 -14.96 -22.91 -4.85
C ASP A 72 -13.92 -21.99 -4.20
N ILE A 73 -13.12 -21.28 -5.00
CA ILE A 73 -12.12 -20.32 -4.49
C ILE A 73 -12.81 -19.19 -3.70
N ILE A 74 -13.89 -18.63 -4.25
CA ILE A 74 -14.67 -17.56 -3.61
C ILE A 74 -15.31 -18.09 -2.31
N LYS A 75 -15.92 -19.27 -2.37
CA LYS A 75 -16.53 -19.91 -1.20
C LYS A 75 -15.50 -20.12 -0.09
N ASP A 76 -14.37 -20.73 -0.41
CA ASP A 76 -13.32 -21.01 0.55
C ASP A 76 -12.76 -19.71 1.17
N GLY A 77 -12.56 -18.67 0.36
CA GLY A 77 -12.09 -17.36 0.84
C GLY A 77 -13.05 -16.70 1.83
N VAL A 78 -14.35 -16.80 1.58
CA VAL A 78 -15.38 -16.26 2.48
C VAL A 78 -15.47 -17.10 3.76
N GLU A 79 -15.52 -18.43 3.64
CA GLU A 79 -15.66 -19.34 4.79
C GLU A 79 -14.39 -19.43 5.65
N ALA A 80 -13.21 -19.08 5.12
CA ALA A 80 -11.96 -19.00 5.88
C ALA A 80 -12.01 -18.02 7.06
N TRP A 81 -12.87 -17.00 7.00
CA TRP A 81 -13.11 -16.11 8.13
C TRP A 81 -13.70 -16.81 9.36
N ASN A 82 -14.27 -18.02 9.22
CA ASN A 82 -14.68 -18.81 10.38
C ASN A 82 -13.52 -19.10 11.34
N ILE A 83 -12.26 -19.13 10.88
CA ILE A 83 -11.07 -19.26 11.74
C ILE A 83 -11.04 -18.13 12.78
N ALA A 84 -11.35 -16.91 12.38
CA ALA A 84 -11.41 -15.75 13.26
C ALA A 84 -12.65 -15.78 14.17
N PHE A 85 -13.80 -16.18 13.63
CA PHE A 85 -15.04 -16.29 14.42
C PHE A 85 -15.00 -17.41 15.47
N GLU A 86 -14.25 -18.49 15.24
CA GLU A 86 -14.01 -19.53 16.25
C GLU A 86 -13.30 -18.96 17.47
N LYS A 87 -12.38 -17.99 17.29
CA LYS A 87 -11.75 -17.26 18.40
C LYS A 87 -12.72 -16.33 19.13
N ALA A 88 -13.67 -15.74 18.42
CA ALA A 88 -14.79 -15.01 19.02
C ALA A 88 -15.85 -15.95 19.67
N GLY A 89 -15.66 -17.26 19.61
CA GLY A 89 -16.53 -18.27 20.21
C GLY A 89 -17.72 -18.69 19.35
N PHE A 90 -17.67 -18.45 18.04
CA PHE A 90 -18.67 -18.90 17.07
C PHE A 90 -18.18 -20.01 16.15
N ARG A 91 -18.98 -21.05 15.97
CA ARG A 91 -18.77 -22.06 14.92
C ARG A 91 -19.69 -21.77 13.74
N ASN A 92 -19.20 -21.90 12.51
CA ASN A 92 -19.99 -21.71 11.28
C ASN A 92 -20.73 -20.36 11.25
N ALA A 93 -20.06 -19.30 11.72
CA ALA A 93 -20.60 -17.94 11.75
C ALA A 93 -20.88 -17.40 10.34
N ILE A 94 -20.01 -17.76 9.39
CA ILE A 94 -20.12 -17.37 7.99
C ILE A 94 -20.44 -18.61 7.17
N GLN A 95 -21.40 -18.49 6.27
CA GLN A 95 -21.84 -19.57 5.38
C GLN A 95 -21.99 -19.06 3.97
N VAL A 96 -21.56 -19.84 2.99
CA VAL A 96 -21.74 -19.51 1.57
C VAL A 96 -22.71 -20.46 0.92
N LYS A 97 -23.64 -19.88 0.16
CA LYS A 97 -24.61 -20.59 -0.68
C LYS A 97 -24.46 -20.14 -2.12
N ILE A 98 -24.94 -20.95 -3.05
CA ILE A 98 -25.00 -20.61 -4.47
C ILE A 98 -26.45 -20.25 -4.80
N GLN A 99 -26.65 -19.10 -5.43
CA GLN A 99 -27.97 -18.70 -5.92
C GLN A 99 -28.43 -19.72 -6.97
N SER A 100 -29.65 -20.26 -6.80
CA SER A 100 -30.24 -21.16 -7.79
C SER A 100 -30.54 -20.41 -9.10
N ASP A 101 -30.37 -21.07 -10.25
CA ASP A 101 -30.80 -20.54 -11.55
C ASP A 101 -32.31 -20.27 -11.62
N THR A 102 -33.10 -20.89 -10.73
CA THR A 102 -34.54 -20.70 -10.61
C THR A 102 -34.94 -19.74 -9.48
N ALA A 103 -34.00 -19.01 -8.88
CA ALA A 103 -34.30 -18.04 -7.83
C ALA A 103 -35.20 -16.92 -8.37
N ASN A 104 -36.18 -16.49 -7.57
CA ASN A 104 -37.10 -15.40 -7.91
C ASN A 104 -36.63 -14.03 -7.40
N TRP A 105 -35.38 -13.94 -6.96
CA TRP A 105 -34.72 -12.73 -6.47
C TRP A 105 -33.39 -12.54 -7.21
N GLY A 106 -32.97 -11.29 -7.39
CA GLY A 106 -31.74 -10.92 -8.10
C GLY A 106 -30.68 -10.36 -7.16
N ALA A 107 -29.47 -10.16 -7.68
CA ALA A 107 -28.33 -9.72 -6.90
C ALA A 107 -28.54 -8.41 -6.12
N GLY A 108 -29.40 -7.51 -6.62
CA GLY A 108 -29.77 -6.24 -5.98
C GLY A 108 -30.77 -6.32 -4.83
N ASP A 109 -31.23 -7.51 -4.46
CA ASP A 109 -32.20 -7.69 -3.38
C ASP A 109 -31.53 -7.57 -2.01
N ILE A 110 -31.83 -6.48 -1.30
CA ILE A 110 -31.26 -6.12 0.01
C ILE A 110 -31.48 -7.16 1.13
N ARG A 111 -32.32 -8.18 0.90
CA ARG A 111 -32.55 -9.27 1.85
C ARG A 111 -31.42 -10.31 1.84
N TYR A 112 -30.57 -10.30 0.82
CA TYR A 112 -29.48 -11.25 0.64
C TYR A 112 -28.17 -10.51 0.53
N ASN A 113 -27.12 -11.02 1.18
CA ASN A 113 -25.76 -10.55 0.95
C ASN A 113 -25.21 -11.31 -0.27
N VAL A 114 -24.86 -10.61 -1.33
CA VAL A 114 -24.52 -11.24 -2.62
C VAL A 114 -23.07 -10.97 -3.01
N LEU A 115 -22.36 -12.04 -3.37
CA LEU A 115 -21.07 -12.01 -4.06
C LEU A 115 -21.37 -11.97 -5.56
N ARG A 116 -21.27 -10.79 -6.15
CA ARG A 116 -21.61 -10.50 -7.54
C ARG A 116 -20.40 -10.65 -8.44
N TRP A 117 -20.62 -11.21 -9.62
CA TRP A 117 -19.60 -11.32 -10.65
C TRP A 117 -19.89 -10.35 -11.79
N THR A 118 -19.03 -9.35 -11.97
CA THR A 118 -19.22 -8.32 -13.00
C THR A 118 -18.14 -8.36 -14.06
N SER A 119 -18.46 -7.88 -15.26
CA SER A 119 -17.52 -7.76 -16.37
C SER A 119 -17.80 -6.46 -17.12
N SER A 120 -17.32 -5.35 -16.54
CA SER A 120 -17.57 -4.02 -17.08
C SER A 120 -16.56 -3.63 -18.18
N PRO A 121 -16.95 -2.92 -19.24
CA PRO A 121 -16.03 -2.43 -20.28
C PRO A 121 -14.98 -1.44 -19.75
N SER A 122 -15.37 -0.63 -18.75
CA SER A 122 -14.53 0.30 -18.00
C SER A 122 -14.90 0.16 -16.51
N PRO A 123 -14.40 -0.88 -15.83
CA PRO A 123 -14.71 -1.11 -14.42
C PRO A 123 -14.06 0.01 -13.60
N PRO A 124 -14.82 0.68 -12.72
CA PRO A 124 -14.24 1.67 -11.84
C PRO A 124 -13.38 1.04 -10.72
N TRP A 125 -13.59 -0.24 -10.38
CA TRP A 125 -12.92 -0.96 -9.28
C TRP A 125 -12.58 -2.40 -9.70
N GLY A 126 -11.66 -3.08 -9.01
CA GLY A 126 -11.42 -4.53 -9.19
C GLY A 126 -12.16 -5.43 -8.19
N GLY A 127 -12.55 -4.86 -7.05
CA GLY A 127 -13.31 -5.46 -5.95
C GLY A 127 -13.98 -4.33 -5.16
N TYR A 128 -15.19 -4.54 -4.62
CA TYR A 128 -15.89 -3.55 -3.80
C TYR A 128 -16.87 -4.20 -2.83
N GLY A 129 -16.68 -4.01 -1.51
CA GLY A 129 -17.50 -4.58 -0.44
C GLY A 129 -18.27 -3.57 0.43
N PRO A 130 -19.22 -2.77 -0.11
CA PRO A 130 -20.00 -1.84 0.70
C PRO A 130 -20.89 -2.56 1.71
N SER A 131 -21.03 -1.95 2.88
CA SER A 131 -22.05 -2.31 3.85
C SER A 131 -22.89 -1.11 4.22
N PHE A 132 -24.13 -1.33 4.62
CA PHE A 132 -24.98 -0.29 5.20
C PHE A 132 -25.33 -0.65 6.64
N VAL A 133 -25.30 0.38 7.49
CA VAL A 133 -25.39 0.21 8.94
C VAL A 133 -26.57 0.96 9.52
N ASN A 134 -27.01 0.54 10.70
CA ASN A 134 -27.91 1.31 11.52
C ASN A 134 -27.18 2.52 12.11
N PRO A 135 -27.50 3.77 11.71
CA PRO A 135 -26.76 4.95 12.14
C PRO A 135 -26.94 5.28 13.62
N ARG A 136 -27.80 4.56 14.35
CA ARG A 136 -27.99 4.72 15.80
C ARG A 136 -27.23 3.70 16.63
N THR A 137 -26.83 2.58 16.02
CA THR A 137 -26.27 1.44 16.77
C THR A 137 -24.98 0.88 16.17
N GLY A 138 -24.63 1.20 14.92
CA GLY A 138 -23.53 0.57 14.18
C GLY A 138 -23.83 -0.86 13.71
N GLN A 139 -25.07 -1.37 13.86
CA GLN A 139 -25.39 -2.70 13.37
C GLN A 139 -25.29 -2.75 11.84
N ILE A 140 -24.48 -3.63 11.27
CA ILE A 140 -24.50 -3.95 9.83
C ILE A 140 -25.81 -4.66 9.50
N LEU A 141 -26.52 -4.15 8.49
CA LEU A 141 -27.84 -4.62 8.08
C LEU A 141 -27.83 -5.39 6.77
N GLY A 142 -26.81 -5.17 5.94
CA GLY A 142 -26.63 -5.81 4.66
C GLY A 142 -25.30 -5.36 4.05
N ALA A 143 -24.75 -6.22 3.20
CA ALA A 143 -23.55 -5.93 2.45
C ALA A 143 -23.61 -6.64 1.09
N ASP A 144 -22.95 -6.05 0.10
CA ASP A 144 -22.74 -6.66 -1.21
C ASP A 144 -21.24 -6.65 -1.49
N ILE A 145 -20.75 -7.67 -2.20
CA ILE A 145 -19.38 -7.70 -2.70
C ILE A 145 -19.44 -7.83 -4.21
N MET A 146 -18.74 -6.96 -4.94
CA MET A 146 -18.61 -7.03 -6.38
C MET A 146 -17.18 -7.43 -6.73
N LEU A 147 -17.03 -8.47 -7.57
CA LEU A 147 -15.74 -8.94 -8.09
C LEU A 147 -15.72 -8.76 -9.61
N GLU A 148 -14.75 -8.00 -10.13
CA GLU A 148 -14.69 -7.66 -11.57
C GLU A 148 -13.79 -8.62 -12.37
N TRP A 149 -14.28 -9.01 -13.55
CA TRP A 149 -13.58 -9.90 -14.49
C TRP A 149 -12.24 -9.32 -14.99
N SER A 150 -12.09 -8.00 -15.00
CA SER A 150 -10.81 -7.34 -15.33
C SER A 150 -9.67 -7.80 -14.43
N TYR A 151 -9.97 -8.13 -13.17
CA TYR A 151 -9.00 -8.64 -12.20
C TYR A 151 -8.38 -9.97 -12.64
N ILE A 152 -9.18 -10.88 -13.19
CA ILE A 152 -8.69 -12.18 -13.66
C ILE A 152 -8.03 -12.08 -15.03
N THR A 153 -8.51 -11.19 -15.90
CA THR A 153 -8.02 -11.10 -17.29
C THR A 153 -6.71 -10.32 -17.47
N ARG A 154 -6.05 -9.91 -16.37
CA ARG A 154 -4.72 -9.25 -16.41
C ARG A 154 -4.74 -7.94 -17.21
N ARG A 155 -5.92 -7.33 -17.38
CA ARG A 155 -6.06 -6.05 -18.06
C ARG A 155 -5.76 -4.94 -17.05
N ILE A 156 -4.48 -4.65 -16.90
CA ILE A 156 -4.04 -3.39 -16.29
C ILE A 156 -4.63 -2.27 -17.14
N PHE A 157 -5.55 -1.47 -16.60
CA PHE A 157 -6.06 -0.29 -17.29
C PHE A 157 -4.95 0.77 -17.32
N GLU A 158 -4.12 0.68 -18.36
CA GLU A 158 -2.88 1.44 -18.53
C GLU A 158 -3.06 2.97 -18.51
N ASP A 159 -4.25 3.48 -18.84
CA ASP A 159 -4.47 4.92 -18.90
C ASP A 159 -4.66 5.55 -17.51
N ASN A 160 -5.22 4.85 -16.52
CA ASN A 160 -5.43 5.40 -15.16
C ASN A 160 -4.21 5.22 -14.26
N LEU A 161 -3.42 4.14 -14.47
CA LEU A 161 -2.29 3.80 -13.60
C LEU A 161 -0.99 4.56 -13.92
N PHE A 162 -0.83 4.99 -15.17
CA PHE A 162 0.43 5.55 -15.66
C PHE A 162 0.30 6.97 -16.20
N ASN A 163 -0.92 7.44 -16.48
CA ASN A 163 -1.18 8.85 -16.70
C ASN A 163 -1.86 9.35 -15.44
N ASN A 164 -1.21 10.28 -14.73
CA ASN A 164 -1.84 10.99 -13.63
C ASN A 164 -3.03 11.77 -14.21
N SER A 165 -4.24 11.20 -14.22
CA SER A 165 -5.43 12.03 -14.17
C SER A 165 -5.46 12.63 -12.77
N GLU A 166 -5.30 13.94 -12.70
CA GLU A 166 -5.60 14.74 -11.51
C GLU A 166 -7.11 14.71 -11.27
N ASP A 167 -7.66 13.54 -10.99
CA ASP A 167 -9.04 13.45 -10.55
C ASP A 167 -9.04 13.67 -9.03
N ASN A 168 -9.45 14.88 -8.66
CA ASN A 168 -9.95 15.25 -7.33
C ASN A 168 -11.20 14.42 -6.99
N LEU A 169 -11.02 13.11 -6.81
CA LEU A 169 -12.09 12.21 -6.35
C LEU A 169 -11.99 12.07 -4.83
N GLU A 170 -13.13 12.26 -4.18
CA GLU A 170 -13.30 12.16 -2.73
C GLU A 170 -12.74 10.83 -2.20
N HIS A 171 -12.06 10.92 -1.05
CA HIS A 171 -11.07 9.95 -0.51
C HIS A 171 -11.64 8.64 0.09
N HIS A 172 -12.59 7.97 -0.57
CA HIS A 172 -13.24 6.76 0.01
C HIS A 172 -13.19 5.49 -0.85
N TYR A 173 -12.34 5.43 -1.88
CA TYR A 173 -12.24 4.25 -2.75
C TYR A 173 -11.15 3.26 -2.29
N CYS A 174 -11.53 2.00 -2.14
CA CYS A 174 -10.59 0.89 -1.97
C CYS A 174 -9.90 0.62 -3.32
N THR A 175 -8.56 0.59 -3.31
CA THR A 175 -7.73 0.35 -4.50
C THR A 175 -6.92 -0.94 -4.40
N ALA A 176 -7.21 -1.79 -3.40
CA ALA A 176 -6.50 -3.05 -3.12
C ALA A 176 -6.37 -3.92 -4.37
N ALA A 177 -7.47 -4.04 -5.14
CA ALA A 177 -7.52 -4.87 -6.32
C ALA A 177 -6.55 -4.40 -7.42
N GLU A 178 -6.42 -3.09 -7.65
CA GLU A 178 -5.47 -2.52 -8.62
C GLU A 178 -4.02 -2.76 -8.19
N HIS A 179 -3.74 -2.55 -6.90
CA HIS A 179 -2.41 -2.79 -6.32
C HIS A 179 -2.02 -4.26 -6.50
N GLN A 180 -2.93 -5.16 -6.17
CA GLN A 180 -2.69 -6.59 -6.25
C GLN A 180 -2.57 -7.10 -7.70
N GLN A 181 -3.27 -6.49 -8.67
CA GLN A 181 -3.08 -6.79 -10.10
C GLN A 181 -1.66 -6.46 -10.56
N ILE A 182 -1.10 -5.32 -10.13
CA ILE A 182 0.29 -4.92 -10.46
C ILE A 182 1.27 -5.92 -9.86
N GLU A 183 1.10 -6.27 -8.59
CA GLU A 183 1.97 -7.21 -7.89
C GLU A 183 1.86 -8.63 -8.48
N THR A 184 0.66 -9.05 -8.90
CA THR A 184 0.45 -10.32 -9.62
C THR A 184 1.11 -10.31 -10.99
N SER A 185 1.01 -9.20 -11.73
CA SER A 185 1.71 -9.05 -13.02
C SER A 185 3.22 -9.16 -12.85
N PHE A 186 3.78 -8.53 -11.81
CA PHE A 186 5.19 -8.67 -11.47
C PHE A 186 5.57 -10.13 -11.15
N GLY A 187 4.73 -10.85 -10.39
CA GLY A 187 4.91 -12.27 -10.11
C GLY A 187 4.88 -13.17 -11.35
N ILE A 188 4.00 -12.85 -12.31
CA ILE A 188 3.93 -13.57 -13.59
C ILE A 188 5.22 -13.34 -14.41
N ASP A 189 5.71 -12.10 -14.47
CA ASP A 189 6.98 -11.79 -15.14
C ASP A 189 8.13 -12.57 -14.51
N TYR A 190 8.20 -12.61 -13.18
CA TYR A 190 9.16 -13.43 -12.44
C TYR A 190 9.07 -14.92 -12.83
N ILE A 191 7.88 -15.53 -12.75
CA ILE A 191 7.67 -16.95 -13.06
C ILE A 191 8.05 -17.27 -14.51
N LYS A 192 7.66 -16.41 -15.47
CA LYS A 192 7.97 -16.59 -16.88
C LYS A 192 9.46 -16.45 -17.15
N ILE A 193 10.12 -15.43 -16.60
CA ILE A 193 11.53 -15.16 -16.87
C ILE A 193 12.42 -16.27 -16.30
N PHE A 194 12.11 -16.78 -15.12
CA PHE A 194 12.86 -17.87 -14.49
C PHE A 194 12.34 -19.28 -14.86
N ASP A 195 11.41 -19.39 -15.82
CA ASP A 195 10.85 -20.67 -16.30
C ASP A 195 10.33 -21.60 -15.19
N LEU A 196 9.63 -21.03 -14.19
CA LEU A 196 9.19 -21.74 -12.98
C LEU A 196 7.94 -22.62 -13.18
N GLY A 197 7.41 -22.68 -14.39
CA GLY A 197 6.32 -23.58 -14.77
C GLY A 197 4.91 -23.01 -14.56
N SER A 198 3.95 -23.58 -15.31
CA SER A 198 2.55 -23.11 -15.35
C SER A 198 1.76 -23.38 -14.07
N GLU A 199 2.15 -24.39 -13.29
CA GLU A 199 1.49 -24.68 -12.00
C GLU A 199 1.75 -23.57 -10.97
N MET A 200 2.96 -22.99 -10.97
CA MET A 200 3.28 -21.86 -10.10
C MET A 200 2.50 -20.60 -10.50
N GLU A 201 2.32 -20.38 -11.81
CA GLU A 201 1.50 -19.27 -12.32
C GLU A 201 0.02 -19.43 -11.91
N LYS A 202 -0.53 -20.65 -12.01
CA LYS A 202 -1.90 -20.94 -11.55
C LYS A 202 -2.06 -20.71 -10.05
N GLU A 203 -1.10 -21.15 -9.25
CA GLU A 203 -1.12 -20.98 -7.81
C GLU A 203 -1.04 -19.50 -7.41
N LEU A 204 -0.17 -18.71 -8.06
CA LEU A 204 -0.13 -17.26 -7.87
C LEU A 204 -1.50 -16.61 -8.14
N ILE A 205 -2.14 -16.93 -9.26
CA ILE A 205 -3.45 -16.36 -9.62
C ILE A 205 -4.52 -16.77 -8.62
N LYS A 206 -4.51 -18.05 -8.19
CA LYS A 206 -5.42 -18.57 -7.17
C LYS A 206 -5.25 -17.81 -5.85
N GLN A 207 -4.03 -17.68 -5.34
CA GLN A 207 -3.75 -16.93 -4.11
C GLN A 207 -4.12 -15.46 -4.23
N SER A 208 -3.90 -14.86 -5.41
CA SER A 208 -4.29 -13.48 -5.66
C SER A 208 -5.80 -13.29 -5.49
N LEU A 209 -6.61 -14.09 -6.20
CA LEU A 209 -8.07 -14.05 -6.10
C LEU A 209 -8.55 -14.36 -4.68
N TYR A 210 -7.95 -15.36 -4.03
CA TYR A 210 -8.29 -15.75 -2.66
C TYR A 210 -8.10 -14.58 -1.68
N ARG A 211 -6.95 -13.89 -1.76
CA ARG A 211 -6.68 -12.70 -0.93
C ARG A 211 -7.67 -11.57 -1.20
N LEU A 212 -8.01 -11.30 -2.47
CA LEU A 212 -8.99 -10.25 -2.79
C LEU A 212 -10.34 -10.56 -2.13
N VAL A 213 -10.81 -11.80 -2.21
CA VAL A 213 -12.05 -12.22 -1.55
C VAL A 213 -11.96 -12.05 -0.02
N LEU A 214 -10.84 -12.47 0.59
CA LEU A 214 -10.61 -12.26 2.02
C LEU A 214 -10.70 -10.77 2.42
N HIS A 215 -10.07 -9.90 1.63
CA HIS A 215 -10.02 -8.45 1.85
C HIS A 215 -11.42 -7.82 1.80
N GLU A 216 -12.18 -8.08 0.73
CA GLU A 216 -13.52 -7.53 0.59
C GLU A 216 -14.46 -8.04 1.68
N VAL A 217 -14.37 -9.32 2.05
CA VAL A 217 -15.15 -9.86 3.18
C VAL A 217 -14.77 -9.16 4.48
N GLY A 218 -13.48 -8.89 4.73
CA GLY A 218 -13.03 -8.16 5.91
C GLY A 218 -13.71 -6.79 6.09
N HIS A 219 -13.86 -6.02 5.01
CA HIS A 219 -14.63 -4.77 5.03
C HIS A 219 -16.08 -4.98 5.42
N THR A 220 -16.72 -6.02 4.90
CA THR A 220 -18.12 -6.34 5.23
C THR A 220 -18.30 -6.85 6.66
N LEU A 221 -17.22 -7.29 7.32
CA LEU A 221 -17.23 -7.65 8.74
C LEU A 221 -16.99 -6.44 9.65
N GLY A 222 -16.70 -5.28 9.07
CA GLY A 222 -16.51 -4.01 9.74
C GLY A 222 -15.07 -3.50 9.79
N LEU A 223 -14.10 -4.21 9.21
CA LEU A 223 -12.68 -3.86 9.35
C LEU A 223 -12.22 -2.77 8.36
N ASN A 224 -11.37 -1.85 8.81
CA ASN A 224 -10.64 -0.93 7.94
C ASN A 224 -9.39 -1.60 7.37
N HIS A 225 -8.70 -0.87 6.48
CA HIS A 225 -7.34 -1.21 6.10
C HIS A 225 -6.38 -1.26 7.30
N ASN A 226 -5.36 -2.11 7.18
CA ASN A 226 -4.23 -2.16 8.09
C ASN A 226 -2.91 -2.19 7.29
N PHE A 227 -2.27 -1.03 7.17
CA PHE A 227 -1.02 -0.78 6.44
C PHE A 227 0.25 -1.06 7.23
N LYS A 228 0.14 -1.53 8.47
CA LYS A 228 1.27 -2.11 9.23
C LYS A 228 1.33 -3.62 9.10
N GLY A 229 0.41 -4.23 8.36
CA GLY A 229 0.32 -5.68 8.28
C GLY A 229 1.49 -6.32 7.56
N SER A 230 2.12 -5.58 6.66
CA SER A 230 3.36 -5.91 5.97
C SER A 230 4.59 -6.04 6.90
N THR A 231 4.50 -5.57 8.14
CA THR A 231 5.63 -5.58 9.10
C THR A 231 5.75 -6.87 9.93
N LEU A 232 4.88 -7.86 9.70
CA LEU A 232 4.87 -9.12 10.45
C LEU A 232 6.22 -9.84 10.41
N LEU A 233 6.78 -10.00 9.21
CA LEU A 233 7.96 -10.79 8.93
C LEU A 233 9.16 -9.92 8.56
N THR A 234 10.35 -10.35 8.96
CA THR A 234 11.61 -9.81 8.43
C THR A 234 11.82 -10.28 6.99
N THR A 235 12.74 -9.62 6.28
CA THR A 235 13.08 -10.00 4.91
C THR A 235 13.63 -11.42 4.80
N ASP A 236 14.38 -11.89 5.79
CA ASP A 236 14.90 -13.26 5.80
C ASP A 236 13.80 -14.29 6.12
N GLU A 237 12.85 -13.96 6.98
CA GLU A 237 11.68 -14.80 7.25
C GLU A 237 10.77 -14.96 6.02
N LEU A 238 10.60 -13.91 5.20
CA LEU A 238 9.85 -13.97 3.94
C LEU A 238 10.48 -14.90 2.90
N ASN A 239 11.81 -15.07 2.97
CA ASN A 239 12.56 -16.03 2.16
C ASN A 239 12.54 -17.46 2.75
N ASN A 240 11.78 -17.72 3.81
CA ASN A 240 11.66 -19.03 4.43
C ASN A 240 10.24 -19.58 4.27
N LYS A 241 10.10 -20.61 3.41
CA LYS A 241 8.85 -21.30 3.13
C LYS A 241 8.09 -21.74 4.38
N GLU A 242 8.76 -22.41 5.33
CA GLU A 242 8.11 -22.96 6.52
C GLU A 242 7.52 -21.86 7.43
N ILE A 243 8.22 -20.72 7.52
CA ILE A 243 7.76 -19.57 8.30
C ILE A 243 6.54 -18.93 7.65
N VAL A 244 6.61 -18.67 6.33
CA VAL A 244 5.52 -18.07 5.56
C VAL A 244 4.29 -18.97 5.55
N ASP A 245 4.43 -20.27 5.30
CA ASP A 245 3.31 -21.22 5.25
C ASP A 245 2.59 -21.30 6.62
N LYS A 246 3.35 -21.17 7.72
CA LYS A 246 2.79 -21.17 9.08
C LYS A 246 2.11 -19.84 9.44
N LYS A 247 2.83 -18.73 9.32
CA LYS A 247 2.42 -17.41 9.82
C LYS A 247 1.52 -16.65 8.84
N GLY A 248 1.61 -16.91 7.54
CA GLY A 248 1.12 -16.03 6.50
C GLY A 248 2.21 -15.03 6.04
N VAL A 249 1.83 -14.15 5.13
CA VAL A 249 2.66 -13.10 4.54
C VAL A 249 2.49 -11.78 5.29
N CYS A 250 1.24 -11.41 5.61
CA CYS A 250 0.92 -10.23 6.42
C CYS A 250 0.18 -10.60 7.71
N ASN A 251 0.20 -9.71 8.71
CA ASN A 251 -0.64 -9.91 9.89
C ASN A 251 -2.13 -9.68 9.62
N SER A 252 -2.45 -9.03 8.50
CA SER A 252 -3.81 -8.65 8.12
C SER A 252 -4.00 -8.76 6.60
N VAL A 253 -5.13 -9.32 6.19
CA VAL A 253 -5.58 -9.33 4.80
C VAL A 253 -6.05 -7.95 4.34
N MET A 254 -6.25 -7.02 5.28
CA MET A 254 -6.63 -5.62 5.04
C MET A 254 -5.46 -4.72 4.59
N GLU A 255 -4.28 -5.31 4.39
CA GLU A 255 -3.06 -4.70 3.86
C GLU A 255 -3.05 -4.67 2.31
N TYR A 256 -2.31 -3.73 1.71
CA TYR A 256 -1.98 -3.68 0.28
C TYR A 256 -0.49 -4.04 0.06
N PRO A 257 -0.08 -5.30 0.27
CA PRO A 257 1.34 -5.64 0.34
C PRO A 257 1.96 -5.77 -1.05
N ALA A 258 3.30 -5.70 -1.11
CA ALA A 258 4.02 -6.30 -2.23
C ALA A 258 3.75 -7.81 -2.33
N ILE A 259 3.88 -8.39 -3.52
CA ILE A 259 3.93 -9.85 -3.67
C ILE A 259 5.16 -10.42 -2.97
N ASN A 260 5.01 -11.54 -2.26
CA ASN A 260 6.13 -12.27 -1.69
C ASN A 260 6.84 -13.10 -2.78
N ILE A 261 7.98 -12.62 -3.26
CA ILE A 261 8.85 -13.37 -4.16
C ILE A 261 10.20 -13.56 -3.47
N THR A 262 10.58 -14.82 -3.35
CA THR A 262 11.83 -15.21 -2.70
C THR A 262 13.04 -15.02 -3.62
N ARG A 263 14.23 -14.92 -3.04
CA ARG A 263 15.50 -14.86 -3.79
C ARG A 263 15.80 -16.13 -4.58
N ARG A 264 15.24 -17.26 -4.14
CA ARG A 264 15.48 -18.61 -4.63
C ARG A 264 14.14 -19.29 -4.81
N SER A 265 13.79 -19.62 -6.05
CA SER A 265 12.47 -20.15 -6.38
C SER A 265 12.16 -21.48 -5.70
N GLU A 266 13.18 -22.27 -5.32
CA GLU A 266 13.03 -23.49 -4.53
C GLU A 266 12.52 -23.24 -3.11
N ASP A 267 12.76 -22.05 -2.55
CA ASP A 267 12.36 -21.64 -1.20
C ASP A 267 11.02 -20.88 -1.20
N GLN A 268 10.33 -20.81 -2.35
CA GLN A 268 9.10 -20.04 -2.51
C GLN A 268 7.98 -20.58 -1.61
N GLY A 269 7.57 -19.75 -0.63
CA GLY A 269 6.33 -19.92 0.16
C GLY A 269 5.11 -19.32 -0.53
N LEU A 270 4.10 -18.98 0.26
CA LEU A 270 2.93 -18.24 -0.21
C LEU A 270 3.34 -16.92 -0.90
N PHE A 271 2.73 -16.61 -2.04
CA PHE A 271 2.81 -15.32 -2.71
C PHE A 271 1.94 -14.27 -2.02
N PHE A 272 0.77 -14.69 -1.54
CA PHE A 272 -0.22 -13.88 -0.84
C PHE A 272 -0.90 -14.67 0.28
N ASP A 273 -1.50 -13.97 1.25
CA ASP A 273 -2.26 -14.63 2.32
C ASP A 273 -3.46 -15.43 1.78
N VAL A 274 -3.64 -16.63 2.34
CA VAL A 274 -4.73 -17.56 2.02
C VAL A 274 -5.65 -17.83 3.22
N LYS A 275 -5.57 -16.97 4.24
CA LYS A 275 -6.41 -17.00 5.45
C LYS A 275 -6.36 -15.61 6.13
N PRO A 276 -7.32 -15.27 7.01
CA PRO A 276 -7.18 -14.09 7.87
C PRO A 276 -5.88 -14.15 8.68
N GLY A 277 -5.19 -13.02 8.77
CA GLY A 277 -3.94 -12.90 9.51
C GLY A 277 -4.15 -12.81 11.03
N LEU A 278 -3.05 -12.78 11.77
CA LEU A 278 -3.07 -12.77 13.24
C LEU A 278 -3.81 -11.54 13.82
N TYR A 279 -3.64 -10.37 13.19
CA TYR A 279 -4.36 -9.15 13.56
C TYR A 279 -5.85 -9.28 13.24
N ASP A 280 -6.22 -9.81 12.07
CA ASP A 280 -7.63 -9.96 11.68
C ASP A 280 -8.39 -10.84 12.67
N ILE A 281 -7.76 -11.95 13.08
CA ILE A 281 -8.32 -12.88 14.07
C ILE A 281 -8.56 -12.17 15.40
N TRP A 282 -7.59 -11.40 15.87
CA TRP A 282 -7.68 -10.63 17.11
C TRP A 282 -8.73 -9.50 17.04
N ALA A 283 -8.80 -8.79 15.90
CA ALA A 283 -9.80 -7.76 15.69
C ALA A 283 -11.22 -8.33 15.72
N ILE A 284 -11.45 -9.48 15.06
CA ILE A 284 -12.74 -10.19 15.11
C ILE A 284 -13.05 -10.68 16.53
N GLU A 285 -12.06 -11.17 17.27
CA GLU A 285 -12.21 -11.55 18.67
C GLU A 285 -12.72 -10.36 19.52
N PHE A 286 -12.11 -9.19 19.37
CA PHE A 286 -12.59 -7.94 20.01
C PHE A 286 -14.02 -7.58 19.58
N GLY A 287 -14.27 -7.60 18.26
CA GLY A 287 -15.54 -7.13 17.70
C GLY A 287 -16.73 -8.04 18.01
N TYR A 288 -16.52 -9.35 18.10
CA TYR A 288 -17.62 -10.33 18.10
C TYR A 288 -17.74 -11.20 19.36
N SER A 289 -16.74 -11.25 20.25
CA SER A 289 -16.86 -12.03 21.49
C SER A 289 -18.06 -11.61 22.34
N GLN A 290 -18.69 -12.60 22.99
CA GLN A 290 -19.91 -12.44 23.78
C GLN A 290 -19.72 -12.90 25.22
N TYR A 291 -20.32 -12.15 26.15
CA TYR A 291 -20.14 -12.35 27.59
C TYR A 291 -21.47 -12.27 28.33
N ALA A 292 -21.54 -12.94 29.48
CA ALA A 292 -22.76 -13.05 30.28
C ALA A 292 -23.19 -11.75 30.97
N SER A 293 -22.24 -10.86 31.29
CA SER A 293 -22.51 -9.55 31.91
C SER A 293 -21.58 -8.46 31.36
N LYS A 294 -21.95 -7.19 31.60
CA LYS A 294 -21.15 -6.03 31.16
C LYS A 294 -19.82 -5.92 31.88
N GLU A 295 -19.75 -6.36 33.13
CA GLU A 295 -18.56 -6.33 33.96
C GLU A 295 -17.52 -7.33 33.43
N VAL A 296 -17.95 -8.57 33.15
CA VAL A 296 -17.11 -9.60 32.54
C VAL A 296 -16.67 -9.21 31.13
N GLU A 297 -17.58 -8.59 30.36
CA GLU A 297 -17.27 -8.05 29.05
C GLU A 297 -16.15 -7.03 29.11
N LYS A 298 -16.26 -6.03 29.98
CA LYS A 298 -15.22 -5.02 30.14
C LYS A 298 -13.86 -5.65 30.46
N GLU A 299 -13.78 -6.50 31.49
CA GLU A 299 -12.53 -7.15 31.89
C GLU A 299 -11.93 -8.00 30.76
N SER A 300 -12.77 -8.69 29.99
CA SER A 300 -12.31 -9.56 28.90
C SER A 300 -11.83 -8.76 27.70
N LEU A 301 -12.52 -7.67 27.34
CA LEU A 301 -12.07 -6.77 26.28
C LEU A 301 -10.77 -6.06 26.67
N ASP A 302 -10.63 -5.63 27.93
CA ASP A 302 -9.38 -5.01 28.41
C ASP A 302 -8.19 -5.98 28.25
N LYS A 303 -8.39 -7.28 28.52
CA LYS A 303 -7.38 -8.32 28.26
C LYS A 303 -7.07 -8.47 26.77
N ILE A 304 -8.09 -8.51 25.91
CA ILE A 304 -7.90 -8.58 24.45
C ILE A 304 -7.10 -7.35 23.97
N LEU A 305 -7.52 -6.16 24.36
CA LEU A 305 -6.94 -4.88 23.95
C LEU A 305 -5.51 -4.66 24.48
N SER A 306 -5.19 -5.19 25.66
CA SER A 306 -3.84 -5.10 26.24
C SER A 306 -2.75 -5.69 25.34
N ARG A 307 -3.13 -6.59 24.42
CA ARG A 307 -2.25 -7.24 23.44
C ARG A 307 -1.87 -6.35 22.26
N SER A 308 -2.44 -5.15 22.12
CA SER A 308 -2.20 -4.27 20.95
C SER A 308 -0.72 -3.89 20.74
N THR A 309 0.13 -4.09 21.75
CA THR A 309 1.58 -3.88 21.70
C THR A 309 2.36 -5.07 21.16
N GLU A 310 1.72 -6.22 20.94
CA GLU A 310 2.31 -7.39 20.28
C GLU A 310 2.67 -7.04 18.83
N LYS A 311 3.87 -7.42 18.37
CA LYS A 311 4.35 -7.18 17.00
C LYS A 311 3.36 -7.73 15.96
N GLU A 312 2.83 -8.91 16.24
CA GLU A 312 1.88 -9.62 15.39
C GLU A 312 0.54 -8.87 15.23
N LEU A 313 0.26 -7.88 16.07
CA LEU A 313 -0.99 -7.12 16.09
C LEU A 313 -0.80 -5.65 15.70
N ALA A 314 0.34 -5.31 15.10
CA ALA A 314 0.62 -3.96 14.62
C ALA A 314 -0.49 -3.43 13.70
N PHE A 315 -0.91 -2.19 13.93
CA PHE A 315 -2.05 -1.56 13.26
C PHE A 315 -1.79 -0.13 12.82
N ALA A 316 -2.16 0.19 11.57
CA ALA A 316 -2.32 1.55 11.09
C ALA A 316 -3.29 1.61 9.90
N ASN A 317 -4.31 2.46 9.95
CA ASN A 317 -5.29 2.60 8.86
C ASN A 317 -4.95 3.76 7.91
N ASP A 318 -5.88 4.07 7.00
CA ASP A 318 -5.77 5.12 5.98
C ASP A 318 -5.42 6.52 6.51
N ALA A 319 -5.70 6.80 7.78
CA ALA A 319 -5.38 8.08 8.40
C ALA A 319 -3.89 8.23 8.70
N LEU A 320 -3.17 7.12 8.83
CA LEU A 320 -1.77 7.09 9.25
C LEU A 320 -0.79 6.81 8.11
N ASP A 321 -1.28 6.26 6.99
CA ASP A 321 -0.40 5.81 5.90
C ASP A 321 0.38 6.94 5.20
N MET A 322 1.49 6.58 4.59
CA MET A 322 2.38 7.49 3.85
C MET A 322 2.30 7.29 2.33
N ARG A 323 1.13 6.89 1.80
CA ARG A 323 0.99 6.46 0.40
C ARG A 323 1.30 7.55 -0.63
N TYR A 324 1.13 8.84 -0.29
CA TYR A 324 1.50 9.97 -1.15
C TYR A 324 2.35 11.03 -0.43
N PRO A 325 3.10 11.88 -1.18
CA PRO A 325 3.95 12.91 -0.60
C PRO A 325 3.27 13.80 0.45
N GLY A 326 3.85 13.85 1.66
CA GLY A 326 3.35 14.68 2.77
C GLY A 326 2.12 14.16 3.50
N LYS A 327 1.59 12.97 3.14
CA LYS A 327 0.59 12.26 3.94
C LYS A 327 1.25 11.44 5.05
N GLY A 328 0.53 11.29 6.17
CA GLY A 328 0.96 10.46 7.28
C GLY A 328 2.31 10.87 7.86
N THR A 329 2.77 10.08 8.82
CA THR A 329 4.12 10.24 9.38
C THR A 329 4.83 8.92 9.61
N ASP A 330 4.09 7.82 9.82
CA ASP A 330 4.66 6.52 10.16
C ASP A 330 5.08 5.75 8.92
N PRO A 331 6.38 5.51 8.70
CA PRO A 331 6.87 4.86 7.50
C PRO A 331 6.62 3.34 7.49
N ASN A 332 6.13 2.77 8.59
CA ASN A 332 5.64 1.39 8.65
C ASN A 332 4.16 1.30 8.25
N ALA A 333 3.46 2.42 8.07
CA ALA A 333 2.11 2.46 7.51
C ALA A 333 2.23 2.80 6.02
N MET A 334 2.48 1.79 5.19
CA MET A 334 2.79 1.99 3.78
C MET A 334 2.11 0.94 2.91
N ILE A 335 1.84 1.31 1.65
CA ILE A 335 1.36 0.38 0.63
C ILE A 335 2.54 -0.14 -0.20
N TYR A 336 2.40 -1.31 -0.81
CA TYR A 336 3.44 -1.99 -1.59
C TYR A 336 4.68 -2.45 -0.81
N ASP A 337 4.73 -2.27 0.52
CA ASP A 337 5.80 -2.83 1.33
C ASP A 337 5.45 -4.25 1.81
N LEU A 338 6.47 -4.98 2.27
CA LEU A 338 6.35 -6.35 2.74
C LEU A 338 7.60 -6.73 3.53
N SER A 339 7.88 -6.05 4.65
CA SER A 339 8.90 -6.48 5.62
C SER A 339 8.93 -5.52 6.81
N SER A 340 9.30 -6.03 7.98
CA SER A 340 9.73 -5.18 9.12
C SER A 340 11.07 -4.47 8.88
N ASN A 341 11.75 -4.77 7.77
CA ASN A 341 12.94 -4.09 7.27
C ASN A 341 12.70 -3.60 5.82
N PRO A 342 11.96 -2.49 5.66
CA PRO A 342 11.48 -2.04 4.35
C PRO A 342 12.60 -1.61 3.40
N ILE A 343 13.72 -1.10 3.92
CA ILE A 343 14.86 -0.68 3.09
C ILE A 343 15.52 -1.89 2.43
N ASP A 344 15.84 -2.93 3.21
CA ASP A 344 16.53 -4.12 2.68
C ASP A 344 15.62 -4.96 1.79
N HIS A 345 14.32 -5.05 2.12
CA HIS A 345 13.35 -5.69 1.23
C HIS A 345 13.22 -4.95 -0.11
N SER A 346 13.14 -3.61 -0.07
CA SER A 346 13.06 -2.78 -1.29
C SER A 346 14.31 -2.92 -2.16
N LEU A 347 15.50 -3.00 -1.56
CA LEU A 347 16.75 -3.26 -2.28
C LEU A 347 16.74 -4.62 -2.99
N GLN A 348 16.35 -5.69 -2.29
CA GLN A 348 16.25 -7.03 -2.90
C GLN A 348 15.26 -7.03 -4.07
N ARG A 349 14.13 -6.34 -3.92
CA ARG A 349 13.14 -6.19 -4.97
C ARG A 349 13.69 -5.41 -6.18
N ILE A 350 14.38 -4.31 -5.95
CA ILE A 350 15.06 -3.52 -7.00
C ILE A 350 16.04 -4.39 -7.78
N GLU A 351 16.88 -5.15 -7.09
CA GLU A 351 17.84 -6.07 -7.71
C GLU A 351 17.15 -7.17 -8.53
N MET A 352 16.05 -7.72 -8.02
CA MET A 352 15.22 -8.69 -8.73
C MET A 352 14.64 -8.10 -10.02
N ILE A 353 14.10 -6.87 -9.95
CA ILE A 353 13.54 -6.17 -11.11
C ILE A 353 14.61 -5.93 -12.18
N ILE A 354 15.81 -5.50 -11.79
CA ILE A 354 16.93 -5.30 -12.73
C ILE A 354 17.29 -6.62 -13.45
N LYS A 355 17.28 -7.75 -12.74
CA LYS A 355 17.53 -9.07 -13.34
C LYS A 355 16.44 -9.46 -14.34
N ILE A 356 15.16 -9.30 -13.96
CA ILE A 356 14.00 -9.60 -14.82
C ILE A 356 14.06 -8.76 -16.09
N LEU A 357 14.31 -7.46 -15.96
CA LEU A 357 14.44 -6.54 -17.10
C LEU A 357 15.52 -6.99 -18.08
N GLY A 358 16.66 -7.50 -17.59
CA GLY A 358 17.77 -7.96 -18.43
C GLY A 358 17.43 -9.14 -19.35
N GLN A 359 16.36 -9.87 -19.08
CA GLN A 359 15.92 -11.03 -19.89
C GLN A 359 14.56 -10.79 -20.57
N LEU A 360 13.91 -9.65 -20.29
CA LEU A 360 12.52 -9.38 -20.64
C LEU A 360 12.30 -9.40 -22.16
N LYS A 361 13.16 -8.73 -22.90
CA LYS A 361 13.08 -8.64 -24.36
C LYS A 361 13.20 -10.01 -25.02
N GLU A 362 14.20 -10.81 -24.65
CA GLU A 362 14.36 -12.16 -25.22
C GLU A 362 13.10 -13.00 -24.96
N LYS A 363 12.60 -12.99 -23.72
CA LYS A 363 11.44 -13.79 -23.34
C LYS A 363 10.19 -13.42 -24.14
N TYR A 364 9.87 -12.13 -24.22
CA TYR A 364 8.63 -11.64 -24.82
C TYR A 364 8.69 -11.42 -26.34
N THR A 365 9.83 -11.68 -26.98
CA THR A 365 9.96 -11.61 -28.46
C THR A 365 10.17 -12.97 -29.13
N LYS A 366 10.39 -14.03 -28.35
CA LYS A 366 10.66 -15.38 -28.89
C LYS A 366 9.45 -16.02 -29.58
N ASN A 367 8.25 -15.90 -28.99
CA ASN A 367 7.03 -16.60 -29.42
C ASN A 367 5.80 -15.69 -29.49
N ASN A 368 5.97 -14.36 -29.58
CA ASN A 368 4.88 -13.40 -29.61
C ASN A 368 4.81 -12.68 -30.96
N ASP A 369 3.58 -12.51 -31.46
CA ASP A 369 3.32 -11.84 -32.74
C ASP A 369 3.50 -10.31 -32.67
N THR A 370 3.45 -9.72 -31.47
CA THR A 370 3.55 -8.27 -31.24
C THR A 370 4.38 -7.94 -29.98
N TYR A 371 4.81 -6.68 -29.85
CA TYR A 371 5.55 -6.19 -28.69
C TYR A 371 4.65 -5.72 -27.52
N GLN A 372 3.33 -5.89 -27.58
CA GLN A 372 2.43 -5.38 -26.55
C GLN A 372 2.71 -5.97 -25.16
N GLU A 373 2.98 -7.27 -25.06
CA GLU A 373 3.30 -7.89 -23.77
C GLU A 373 4.63 -7.40 -23.21
N LEU A 374 5.65 -7.23 -24.06
CA LEU A 374 6.93 -6.63 -23.67
C LEU A 374 6.72 -5.20 -23.14
N TYR A 375 5.92 -4.40 -23.84
CA TYR A 375 5.58 -3.03 -23.46
C TYR A 375 4.90 -2.96 -22.09
N ASN A 376 3.92 -3.85 -21.83
CA ASN A 376 3.17 -3.89 -20.57
C ASN A 376 4.03 -4.33 -19.39
N SER A 377 4.83 -5.37 -19.61
CA SER A 377 5.73 -5.93 -18.59
C SER A 377 6.82 -4.91 -18.23
N TYR A 378 7.42 -4.24 -19.21
CA TYR A 378 8.41 -3.18 -18.97
C TYR A 378 7.82 -2.05 -18.12
N ARG A 379 6.62 -1.57 -18.44
CA ARG A 379 5.98 -0.47 -17.68
C ARG A 379 5.66 -0.88 -16.25
N THR A 380 5.17 -2.10 -16.04
CA THR A 380 4.89 -2.66 -14.71
C THR A 380 6.17 -2.73 -13.89
N LEU A 381 7.25 -3.28 -14.43
CA LEU A 381 8.54 -3.41 -13.76
C LEU A 381 9.17 -2.06 -13.40
N VAL A 382 9.13 -1.09 -14.33
CA VAL A 382 9.61 0.28 -14.07
C VAL A 382 8.80 0.93 -12.95
N TYR A 383 7.48 0.78 -12.96
CA TYR A 383 6.62 1.28 -11.88
C TYR A 383 6.95 0.62 -10.53
N SER A 384 7.08 -0.71 -10.49
CA SER A 384 7.45 -1.45 -9.28
C SER A 384 8.85 -1.09 -8.76
N TYR A 385 9.80 -0.77 -9.64
CA TYR A 385 11.14 -0.29 -9.27
C TYR A 385 11.06 1.02 -8.50
N PHE A 386 10.29 1.98 -9.00
CA PHE A 386 10.14 3.28 -8.34
C PHE A 386 9.23 3.23 -7.12
N ASN A 387 8.25 2.34 -7.06
CA ASN A 387 7.48 2.10 -5.83
C ASN A 387 8.38 1.59 -4.70
N ALA A 388 9.34 0.70 -4.98
CA ALA A 388 10.32 0.27 -3.99
C ALA A 388 11.18 1.45 -3.48
N LEU A 389 11.61 2.35 -4.36
CA LEU A 389 12.31 3.57 -3.97
C LEU A 389 11.44 4.54 -3.18
N GLU A 390 10.14 4.59 -3.48
CA GLU A 390 9.22 5.40 -2.71
C GLU A 390 9.10 4.93 -1.27
N ILE A 391 8.98 3.63 -1.03
CA ILE A 391 8.99 3.04 0.32
C ILE A 391 10.26 3.44 1.07
N VAL A 392 11.42 3.34 0.41
CA VAL A 392 12.71 3.79 0.98
C VAL A 392 12.68 5.28 1.32
N SER A 393 12.10 6.13 0.46
CA SER A 393 12.06 7.57 0.69
C SER A 393 11.26 7.95 1.94
N ARG A 394 10.24 7.16 2.32
CA ARG A 394 9.37 7.45 3.50
C ARG A 394 10.13 7.28 4.82
N GLN A 395 11.21 6.50 4.82
CA GLN A 395 12.08 6.33 5.98
C GLN A 395 12.78 7.64 6.37
N ILE A 396 13.02 8.54 5.41
CA ILE A 396 13.68 9.82 5.68
C ILE A 396 12.68 10.82 6.24
N GLY A 397 12.95 11.31 7.45
CA GLY A 397 12.02 12.14 8.20
C GLY A 397 10.75 11.41 8.64
N GLY A 398 10.73 10.07 8.65
CA GLY A 398 9.61 9.28 9.18
C GLY A 398 9.52 9.37 10.70
N VAL A 399 8.30 9.25 11.23
CA VAL A 399 7.99 9.25 12.67
C VAL A 399 6.98 8.14 12.95
N HIS A 400 7.43 7.10 13.63
CA HIS A 400 6.61 6.00 14.10
C HIS A 400 5.55 6.49 15.08
N ILE A 401 4.33 5.95 14.93
CA ILE A 401 3.19 6.23 15.80
C ILE A 401 2.86 4.97 16.58
N ASP A 402 2.80 5.11 17.91
CA ASP A 402 2.31 4.10 18.83
C ASP A 402 0.92 4.49 19.36
N LEU A 403 -0.01 3.54 19.32
CA LEU A 403 -1.42 3.74 19.69
C LEU A 403 -1.76 3.15 21.06
N SER A 404 -0.75 2.71 21.83
CA SER A 404 -0.96 2.12 23.14
C SER A 404 -1.59 3.13 24.09
N HIS A 405 -2.51 2.64 24.92
CA HIS A 405 -3.11 3.45 25.97
C HIS A 405 -2.19 3.50 27.19
N THR A 406 -2.36 4.53 28.01
CA THR A 406 -1.47 4.79 29.16
C THR A 406 -1.56 3.71 30.24
N ASP A 407 -2.68 3.00 30.33
CA ASP A 407 -2.89 1.87 31.24
C ASP A 407 -2.11 0.60 30.85
N GLN A 408 -1.65 0.50 29.60
CA GLN A 408 -0.74 -0.55 29.15
C GLN A 408 0.69 -0.36 29.66
N ASN A 409 1.03 0.81 30.22
CA ASN A 409 2.35 1.12 30.80
C ASN A 409 3.54 0.78 29.86
N THR A 410 3.38 1.02 28.56
CA THR A 410 4.45 0.81 27.57
C THR A 410 5.61 1.78 27.78
N GLU A 411 6.84 1.33 27.51
CA GLU A 411 8.03 2.21 27.45
C GLU A 411 8.18 2.88 26.08
N VAL A 412 7.41 2.42 25.08
CA VAL A 412 7.42 2.97 23.72
C VAL A 412 6.80 4.36 23.74
N LYS A 413 7.47 5.32 23.10
CA LYS A 413 6.95 6.68 22.99
C LYS A 413 5.86 6.73 21.90
N PRO A 414 4.77 7.50 22.10
CA PRO A 414 3.74 7.67 21.07
C PRO A 414 4.25 8.21 19.73
N PHE A 415 5.35 8.97 19.76
CA PHE A 415 6.04 9.48 18.58
C PHE A 415 7.54 9.20 18.69
N GLU A 416 8.08 8.50 17.71
CA GLU A 416 9.51 8.18 17.64
C GLU A 416 10.02 8.37 16.22
N SER A 417 11.04 9.22 16.05
CA SER A 417 11.66 9.41 14.74
C SER A 417 12.42 8.16 14.29
N VAL A 418 12.45 7.91 12.99
CA VAL A 418 13.33 6.87 12.41
C VAL A 418 14.79 7.15 12.78
N ASP A 419 15.52 6.11 13.16
CA ASP A 419 16.93 6.21 13.54
C ASP A 419 17.80 6.83 12.44
N LEU A 420 18.81 7.61 12.84
CA LEU A 420 19.73 8.30 11.92
C LEU A 420 20.35 7.33 10.89
N GLU A 421 20.81 6.16 11.34
CA GLU A 421 21.43 5.15 10.47
C GLU A 421 20.49 4.72 9.34
N LYS A 422 19.22 4.46 9.66
CA LYS A 422 18.20 4.07 8.67
C LYS A 422 17.92 5.20 7.69
N GLN A 423 17.83 6.45 8.16
CA GLN A 423 17.62 7.60 7.29
C GLN A 423 18.80 7.84 6.33
N LEU A 424 20.04 7.70 6.82
CA LEU A 424 21.24 7.81 5.99
C LEU A 424 21.33 6.67 4.96
N LYS A 425 21.04 5.44 5.38
CA LYS A 425 20.96 4.28 4.49
C LYS A 425 19.91 4.50 3.40
N ALA A 426 18.73 5.01 3.76
CA ALA A 426 17.69 5.36 2.79
C ALA A 426 18.18 6.42 1.79
N MET A 427 18.85 7.48 2.25
CA MET A 427 19.43 8.50 1.37
C MET A 427 20.46 7.90 0.39
N GLN A 428 21.32 6.99 0.87
CA GLN A 428 22.28 6.29 0.02
C GLN A 428 21.58 5.47 -1.08
N VAL A 429 20.56 4.70 -0.73
CA VAL A 429 19.79 3.90 -1.68
C VAL A 429 19.11 4.78 -2.73
N ILE A 430 18.48 5.89 -2.30
CA ILE A 430 17.86 6.85 -3.23
C ILE A 430 18.91 7.48 -4.16
N SER A 431 20.08 7.86 -3.63
CA SER A 431 21.19 8.38 -4.44
C SER A 431 21.62 7.36 -5.51
N GLU A 432 21.83 6.11 -5.10
CA GLU A 432 22.39 5.07 -5.95
C GLU A 432 21.41 4.54 -7.00
N TYR A 433 20.12 4.40 -6.66
CA TYR A 433 19.13 3.74 -7.51
C TYR A 433 18.07 4.70 -8.06
N GLY A 434 17.68 5.73 -7.30
CA GLY A 434 16.65 6.68 -7.72
C GLY A 434 17.18 7.83 -8.55
N PHE A 435 18.35 8.38 -8.16
CA PHE A 435 18.90 9.58 -8.78
C PHE A 435 20.04 9.30 -9.75
N SER A 436 20.72 8.16 -9.69
CA SER A 436 21.82 7.84 -10.62
C SER A 436 21.35 7.43 -12.03
N ASN A 437 22.30 7.18 -12.93
CA ASN A 437 22.03 6.61 -14.26
C ASN A 437 21.60 5.12 -14.23
N LYS A 438 21.70 4.42 -13.08
CA LYS A 438 21.17 3.04 -12.95
C LYS A 438 19.67 2.96 -13.20
N VAL A 439 18.97 4.09 -13.09
CA VAL A 439 17.56 4.24 -13.42
C VAL A 439 17.26 4.05 -14.92
N VAL A 440 18.28 4.09 -15.78
CA VAL A 440 18.15 3.76 -17.19
C VAL A 440 18.13 2.23 -17.32
N LEU A 441 16.93 1.70 -17.22
CA LEU A 441 16.65 0.27 -17.17
C LEU A 441 16.76 -0.36 -18.57
N GLN A 442 17.88 -1.04 -18.86
CA GLN A 442 18.13 -1.83 -20.08
C GLN A 442 17.83 -1.08 -21.40
N GLU A 443 18.78 -0.23 -21.84
CA GLU A 443 18.61 0.65 -23.00
C GLU A 443 18.25 -0.07 -24.31
N ASP A 444 18.69 -1.31 -24.48
CA ASP A 444 18.48 -2.09 -25.70
C ASP A 444 17.02 -2.53 -25.90
N ILE A 445 16.18 -2.36 -24.87
CA ILE A 445 14.73 -2.64 -24.91
C ILE A 445 13.96 -1.47 -25.52
N PHE A 446 14.43 -0.23 -25.40
CA PHE A 446 13.64 0.96 -25.76
C PHE A 446 13.11 0.97 -27.20
N PRO A 447 13.87 0.55 -28.22
CA PRO A 447 13.37 0.49 -29.60
C PRO A 447 12.21 -0.51 -29.81
N PHE A 448 12.00 -1.42 -28.87
CA PHE A 448 10.99 -2.48 -28.93
C PHE A 448 9.75 -2.18 -28.08
N LEU A 449 9.70 -1.02 -27.41
CA LEU A 449 8.56 -0.61 -26.59
C LEU A 449 7.41 -0.06 -27.44
N GLN A 450 6.88 -0.91 -28.31
CA GLN A 450 5.78 -0.60 -29.21
C GLN A 450 4.47 -1.22 -28.71
N SER A 451 3.44 -0.40 -28.51
CA SER A 451 2.10 -0.91 -28.25
C SER A 451 1.41 -1.38 -29.54
N GLN A 452 0.59 -2.42 -29.43
CA GLN A 452 -0.20 -2.95 -30.53
C GLN A 452 -1.26 -1.94 -30.95
N ARG A 453 -1.38 -1.72 -32.26
CA ARG A 453 -2.41 -0.86 -32.84
C ARG A 453 -3.80 -1.43 -32.54
N ARG A 454 -4.69 -0.57 -32.04
CA ARG A 454 -6.12 -0.88 -31.85
C ARG A 454 -6.97 0.15 -32.58
N GLY A 455 -7.52 -0.22 -33.74
CA GLY A 455 -8.28 0.71 -34.59
C GLY A 455 -7.41 1.85 -35.10
N PHE A 456 -7.73 3.09 -34.72
CA PHE A 456 -6.93 4.29 -35.04
C PHE A 456 -5.89 4.64 -33.95
N SER A 457 -5.92 3.96 -32.81
CA SER A 457 -4.91 4.13 -31.76
C SER A 457 -3.63 3.39 -32.16
N VAL A 458 -2.55 4.15 -32.36
CA VAL A 458 -1.22 3.65 -32.73
C VAL A 458 -0.22 3.91 -31.61
N SER A 459 0.86 3.13 -31.58
CA SER A 459 1.97 3.37 -30.63
C SER A 459 2.53 4.77 -30.78
N LYS A 460 2.81 5.40 -29.63
CA LYS A 460 3.53 6.67 -29.55
C LYS A 460 5.01 6.41 -29.26
N ASP A 461 5.81 7.47 -29.30
CA ASP A 461 7.16 7.46 -28.72
C ASP A 461 7.10 6.96 -27.27
N PRO A 462 8.05 6.11 -26.81
CA PRO A 462 8.00 5.50 -25.48
C PRO A 462 8.27 6.49 -24.33
N THR A 463 8.66 7.74 -24.62
CA THR A 463 8.85 8.86 -23.67
C THR A 463 9.72 8.51 -22.47
N ILE A 464 10.83 7.80 -22.71
CA ILE A 464 11.70 7.24 -21.65
C ILE A 464 12.17 8.31 -20.67
N HIS A 465 12.68 9.45 -21.18
CA HIS A 465 13.14 10.54 -20.34
C HIS A 465 12.02 11.14 -19.48
N GLN A 466 10.85 11.40 -20.08
CA GLN A 466 9.71 11.94 -19.34
C GLN A 466 9.23 10.94 -18.28
N ARG A 467 9.19 9.65 -18.60
CA ARG A 467 8.78 8.59 -17.66
C ARG A 467 9.72 8.51 -16.46
N ILE A 468 11.03 8.43 -16.69
CA ILE A 468 12.04 8.41 -15.62
C ILE A 468 11.92 9.68 -14.78
N LEU A 469 11.81 10.85 -15.42
CA LEU A 469 11.69 12.13 -14.72
C LEU A 469 10.42 12.20 -13.87
N THR A 470 9.28 11.68 -14.36
CA THR A 470 8.02 11.63 -13.60
C THR A 470 8.21 10.89 -12.28
N TYR A 471 8.87 9.73 -12.29
CA TYR A 471 9.11 8.97 -11.07
C TYR A 471 10.18 9.58 -10.17
N GLN A 472 11.28 10.10 -10.73
CA GLN A 472 12.24 10.88 -9.94
C GLN A 472 11.59 12.09 -9.28
N ASN A 473 10.65 12.74 -9.97
CA ASN A 473 9.89 13.85 -9.43
C ASN A 473 8.91 13.41 -8.33
N ARG A 474 8.37 12.17 -8.36
CA ARG A 474 7.59 11.61 -7.23
C ARG A 474 8.45 11.51 -5.97
N LEU A 475 9.69 11.01 -6.09
CA LEU A 475 10.67 10.99 -4.99
C LEU A 475 10.98 12.40 -4.49
N LEU A 476 11.35 13.32 -5.38
CA LEU A 476 11.63 14.72 -5.02
C LEU A 476 10.42 15.42 -4.39
N SER A 477 9.20 15.10 -4.82
CA SER A 477 7.98 15.71 -4.28
C SER A 477 7.70 15.27 -2.84
N HIS A 478 8.15 14.08 -2.43
CA HIS A 478 8.16 13.67 -1.02
C HIS A 478 9.32 14.31 -0.27
N LEU A 479 10.54 14.15 -0.77
CA LEU A 479 11.78 14.60 -0.12
C LEU A 479 11.84 16.12 0.08
N LEU A 480 11.24 16.90 -0.82
CA LEU A 480 11.13 18.35 -0.71
C LEU A 480 9.71 18.81 -0.35
N ASN A 481 8.88 17.96 0.25
CA ASN A 481 7.53 18.36 0.64
C ASN A 481 7.56 19.31 1.86
N PRO A 482 6.77 20.41 1.89
CA PRO A 482 6.77 21.34 3.02
C PRO A 482 6.40 20.67 4.36
N LYS A 483 5.47 19.70 4.35
CA LYS A 483 5.10 18.95 5.57
C LYS A 483 6.21 18.01 6.03
N VAL A 484 6.94 17.39 5.10
CA VAL A 484 8.04 16.48 5.42
C VAL A 484 9.23 17.25 6.01
N LEU A 485 9.62 18.38 5.39
CA LEU A 485 10.72 19.20 5.92
C LEU A 485 10.39 19.80 7.30
N LEU A 486 9.12 20.21 7.49
CA LEU A 486 8.64 20.64 8.81
C LEU A 486 8.69 19.50 9.83
N ARG A 487 8.33 18.28 9.43
CA ARG A 487 8.40 17.10 10.30
C ARG A 487 9.83 16.74 10.68
N ILE A 488 10.78 16.79 9.75
CA ILE A 488 12.22 16.62 10.05
C ILE A 488 12.65 17.61 11.14
N THR A 489 12.29 18.88 10.97
CA THR A 489 12.62 19.94 11.94
C THR A 489 11.96 19.74 13.29
N ASN A 490 10.65 19.46 13.32
CA ASN A 490 9.90 19.29 14.57
C ASN A 490 10.37 18.05 15.34
N SER A 491 10.74 16.98 14.63
CA SER A 491 11.21 15.75 15.25
C SER A 491 12.57 15.89 15.93
N GLU A 492 13.37 16.91 15.59
CA GLU A 492 14.59 17.25 16.34
C GLU A 492 14.29 17.56 17.82
N LEU A 493 13.07 18.04 18.13
CA LEU A 493 12.66 18.35 19.50
C LEU A 493 12.34 17.12 20.36
N TYR A 494 12.19 15.93 19.75
CA TYR A 494 11.83 14.71 20.46
C TYR A 494 12.65 13.47 20.08
N GLY A 495 13.75 13.64 19.32
CA GLY A 495 14.76 12.59 19.16
C GLY A 495 15.40 12.46 17.77
N ASN A 496 14.90 13.14 16.74
CA ASN A 496 15.48 13.01 15.40
C ASN A 496 16.88 13.66 15.35
N GLU A 497 17.89 12.85 15.04
CA GLU A 497 19.27 13.30 14.93
C GLU A 497 19.63 13.77 13.51
N TYR A 498 18.83 13.44 12.49
CA TYR A 498 19.10 13.86 11.12
C TYR A 498 18.60 15.28 10.85
N LYS A 499 19.44 16.25 11.20
CA LYS A 499 19.13 17.68 11.08
C LYS A 499 18.78 18.08 9.65
N LEU A 500 17.77 18.95 9.51
CA LEU A 500 17.29 19.41 8.19
C LEU A 500 18.43 19.94 7.30
N THR A 501 19.38 20.69 7.88
CA THR A 501 20.52 21.25 7.14
C THR A 501 21.41 20.17 6.52
N ASN A 502 21.75 19.12 7.28
CA ASN A 502 22.58 18.02 6.79
C ASN A 502 21.83 17.21 5.74
N TYR A 503 20.56 16.92 6.00
CA TYR A 503 19.68 16.25 5.06
C TYR A 503 19.62 16.94 3.70
N MET A 504 19.42 18.27 3.66
CA MET A 504 19.35 19.02 2.41
C MET A 504 20.68 19.03 1.65
N ILE A 505 21.81 19.03 2.37
CA ILE A 505 23.15 18.90 1.78
C ILE A 505 23.34 17.52 1.15
N ASP A 506 22.94 16.46 1.86
CA ASP A 506 23.06 15.09 1.36
C ASP A 506 22.16 14.85 0.15
N LEU A 507 20.94 15.40 0.15
CA LEU A 507 20.05 15.37 -1.01
C LEU A 507 20.67 16.10 -2.22
N ARG A 508 21.27 17.28 -2.03
CA ARG A 508 22.01 17.97 -3.09
C ARG A 508 23.15 17.11 -3.60
N ASN A 509 23.94 16.51 -2.70
CA ASN A 509 25.08 15.67 -3.06
C ASN A 509 24.65 14.45 -3.89
N ALA A 510 23.53 13.80 -3.54
CA ALA A 510 22.95 12.69 -4.31
C ALA A 510 22.62 13.07 -5.77
N ILE A 511 22.37 14.34 -6.04
CA ILE A 511 21.94 14.85 -7.35
C ILE A 511 23.08 15.51 -8.14
N PHE A 512 24.12 16.02 -7.47
CA PHE A 512 25.17 16.81 -8.15
C PHE A 512 26.58 16.24 -8.03
N LYS A 513 26.91 15.53 -6.93
CA LYS A 513 28.30 15.23 -6.57
C LYS A 513 29.08 14.53 -7.68
N ASP A 514 28.49 13.51 -8.29
CA ASP A 514 29.14 12.69 -9.33
C ASP A 514 29.25 13.40 -10.69
N ASP A 515 28.47 14.46 -10.90
CA ASP A 515 28.31 15.18 -12.17
C ASP A 515 29.14 16.48 -12.24
N MET A 516 29.71 16.93 -11.12
CA MET A 516 30.35 18.25 -11.00
C MET A 516 31.43 18.48 -12.06
N ASN A 517 32.27 17.48 -12.31
CA ASN A 517 33.44 17.57 -13.18
C ASN A 517 33.46 16.53 -14.31
N SER A 518 32.31 15.93 -14.63
CA SER A 518 32.17 14.85 -15.61
C SER A 518 31.14 15.21 -16.70
N ASN A 519 30.95 14.30 -17.65
CA ASN A 519 29.83 14.36 -18.60
C ASN A 519 28.53 14.03 -17.87
N ILE A 520 27.49 14.83 -18.11
CA ILE A 520 26.19 14.69 -17.46
C ILE A 520 25.21 14.09 -18.46
N SER A 521 24.65 12.93 -18.13
CA SER A 521 23.65 12.27 -18.98
C SER A 521 22.38 13.12 -19.11
N THR A 522 21.64 12.99 -20.20
CA THR A 522 20.37 13.71 -20.39
C THR A 522 19.33 13.42 -19.31
N VAL A 523 19.37 12.24 -18.69
CA VAL A 523 18.50 11.89 -17.55
C VAL A 523 18.88 12.71 -16.32
N ARG A 524 20.18 12.80 -16.01
CA ARG A 524 20.70 13.58 -14.89
C ARG A 524 20.53 15.09 -15.10
N GLN A 525 20.65 15.57 -16.34
CA GLN A 525 20.36 16.97 -16.68
C GLN A 525 18.92 17.36 -16.30
N ASN A 526 17.94 16.54 -16.67
CA ASN A 526 16.53 16.76 -16.32
C ASN A 526 16.28 16.74 -14.80
N LEU A 527 16.90 15.81 -14.08
CA LEU A 527 16.81 15.71 -12.63
C LEU A 527 17.37 16.97 -11.94
N GLN A 528 18.57 17.41 -12.33
CA GLN A 528 19.24 18.57 -11.75
C GLN A 528 18.43 19.86 -11.97
N VAL A 529 17.93 20.09 -13.18
CA VAL A 529 17.05 21.25 -13.46
C VAL A 529 15.79 21.19 -12.61
N THR A 530 15.18 20.01 -12.48
CA THR A 530 13.95 19.85 -11.68
C THR A 530 14.18 20.13 -10.21
N TYR A 531 15.30 19.65 -9.65
CA TYR A 531 15.69 19.93 -8.27
C TYR A 531 15.91 21.44 -8.04
N ILE A 532 16.67 22.11 -8.92
CA ILE A 532 16.91 23.56 -8.82
C ILE A 532 15.61 24.34 -8.87
N LYS A 533 14.72 24.03 -9.82
CA LYS A 533 13.41 24.70 -9.92
C LYS A 533 12.58 24.52 -8.64
N LYS A 534 12.65 23.36 -7.99
CA LYS A 534 11.99 23.15 -6.68
C LYS A 534 12.63 24.00 -5.59
N LEU A 535 13.97 24.06 -5.50
CA LEU A 535 14.64 24.93 -4.52
C LEU A 535 14.29 26.41 -4.71
N ILE A 536 14.27 26.89 -5.96
CA ILE A 536 13.85 28.26 -6.29
C ILE A 536 12.41 28.49 -5.82
N SER A 537 11.50 27.56 -6.13
CA SER A 537 10.12 27.64 -5.67
C SER A 537 9.99 27.67 -4.14
N MET A 538 10.91 27.05 -3.39
CA MET A 538 10.88 27.02 -1.93
C MET A 538 11.19 28.39 -1.31
N ILE A 539 11.98 29.24 -1.97
CA ILE A 539 12.43 30.53 -1.43
C ILE A 539 11.57 31.72 -1.89
N ASN A 540 10.56 31.48 -2.72
CA ASN A 540 9.63 32.51 -3.18
C ASN A 540 8.82 33.11 -2.00
N GLU A 541 8.43 34.39 -2.12
CA GLU A 541 7.71 35.12 -1.05
C GLU A 541 6.42 34.43 -0.57
N LYS A 542 5.67 33.80 -1.48
CA LYS A 542 4.42 33.07 -1.19
C LYS A 542 4.62 31.57 -0.93
N SER A 543 5.83 31.17 -0.55
CA SER A 543 6.18 29.77 -0.32
C SER A 543 5.48 29.19 0.92
N PRO A 544 4.93 27.97 0.85
CA PRO A 544 4.32 27.28 2.00
C PRO A 544 5.35 26.69 2.97
N PHE A 545 6.64 26.84 2.69
CA PHE A 545 7.73 26.28 3.50
C PHE A 545 8.04 27.15 4.71
N HIS A 546 8.40 26.54 5.84
CA HIS A 546 8.84 27.26 7.02
C HIS A 546 10.26 27.85 6.84
N ASN A 547 10.58 28.90 7.60
CA ASN A 547 11.82 29.69 7.44
C ASN A 547 13.11 28.85 7.44
N ILE A 548 13.17 27.78 8.23
CA ILE A 548 14.39 26.94 8.32
C ILE A 548 14.59 26.16 7.01
N ALA A 549 13.52 25.63 6.41
CA ALA A 549 13.59 24.98 5.10
C ALA A 549 13.93 25.96 3.98
N GLN A 550 13.34 27.17 3.99
CA GLN A 550 13.68 28.23 3.04
C GLN A 550 15.16 28.62 3.15
N SER A 551 15.66 28.83 4.37
CA SER A 551 17.07 29.15 4.63
C SER A 551 18.01 28.05 4.13
N SER A 552 17.64 26.78 4.34
CA SER A 552 18.42 25.65 3.86
C SER A 552 18.38 25.50 2.34
N ALA A 553 17.24 25.76 1.70
CA ALA A 553 17.13 25.79 0.24
C ALA A 553 18.01 26.90 -0.37
N TYR A 554 17.95 28.10 0.19
CA TYR A 554 18.78 29.24 -0.21
C TYR A 554 20.28 28.92 -0.09
N TYR A 555 20.69 28.30 1.02
CA TYR A 555 22.07 27.84 1.19
C TYR A 555 22.52 26.88 0.08
N ASN A 556 21.66 25.92 -0.29
CA ASN A 556 21.98 24.96 -1.35
C ASN A 556 22.04 25.61 -2.74
N ILE A 557 21.17 26.60 -3.01
CA ILE A 557 21.20 27.43 -4.22
C ILE A 557 22.55 28.16 -4.32
N LYS A 558 22.92 28.92 -3.28
CA LYS A 558 24.19 29.67 -3.26
C LYS A 558 25.41 28.76 -3.31
N TRP A 559 25.33 27.57 -2.73
CA TRP A 559 26.40 26.58 -2.88
C TRP A 559 26.56 26.14 -4.34
N LEU A 560 25.46 25.82 -5.04
CA LEU A 560 25.51 25.39 -6.44
C LEU A 560 26.03 26.49 -7.36
N GLU A 561 25.55 27.72 -7.19
CA GLU A 561 26.01 28.91 -7.93
C GLU A 561 27.53 29.07 -7.87
N ASN A 562 28.11 28.90 -6.66
CA ASN A 562 29.54 29.07 -6.44
C ASN A 562 30.41 27.86 -6.82
N ASN A 563 29.84 26.67 -7.03
CA ASN A 563 30.62 25.44 -7.19
C ASN A 563 30.48 24.78 -8.57
N ILE A 564 29.47 25.13 -9.37
CA ILE A 564 29.28 24.53 -10.70
C ILE A 564 30.33 25.08 -11.69
N ASN A 565 31.17 24.19 -12.22
CA ASN A 565 32.18 24.55 -13.22
C ASN A 565 31.67 24.33 -14.65
N MET A 566 31.28 25.42 -15.32
CA MET A 566 30.76 25.42 -16.69
C MET A 566 31.75 24.95 -17.77
N ASN A 567 33.04 24.77 -17.45
CA ASN A 567 34.07 24.39 -18.41
C ASN A 567 34.36 22.89 -18.46
N THR A 568 33.65 22.07 -17.67
CA THR A 568 33.90 20.62 -17.56
C THR A 568 32.81 19.79 -18.25
N GLY A 569 33.21 18.66 -18.83
CA GLY A 569 32.35 17.76 -19.60
C GLY A 569 32.27 18.12 -21.09
N ASP A 570 31.47 17.37 -21.82
CA ASP A 570 31.20 17.58 -23.24
C ASP A 570 30.37 18.85 -23.53
N LEU A 571 30.11 19.15 -24.80
CA LEU A 571 29.37 20.35 -25.19
C LEU A 571 27.96 20.39 -24.56
N SER A 572 27.24 19.26 -24.53
CA SER A 572 25.90 19.18 -23.93
C SER A 572 25.95 19.47 -22.43
N SER A 573 26.92 18.88 -21.72
CA SER A 573 27.11 19.07 -20.29
C SER A 573 27.44 20.52 -19.96
N ARG A 574 28.28 21.18 -20.77
CA ARG A 574 28.62 22.61 -20.60
C ARG A 574 27.41 23.52 -20.86
N GLN A 575 26.62 23.26 -21.90
CA GLN A 575 25.38 24.00 -22.17
C GLN A 575 24.36 23.84 -21.03
N HIS A 576 24.22 22.63 -20.50
CA HIS A 576 23.37 22.36 -19.34
C HIS A 576 23.85 23.09 -18.08
N LYS A 577 25.15 23.06 -17.77
CA LYS A 577 25.73 23.80 -16.64
C LYS A 577 25.52 25.32 -16.78
N GLN A 578 25.68 25.86 -17.99
CA GLN A 578 25.36 27.26 -18.29
C GLN A 578 23.87 27.58 -18.03
N TYR A 579 22.96 26.70 -18.45
CA TYR A 579 21.53 26.87 -18.18
C TYR A 579 21.21 26.79 -16.68
N ILE A 580 21.87 25.91 -15.93
CA ILE A 580 21.74 25.87 -14.47
C ILE A 580 22.17 27.20 -13.84
N ILE A 581 23.35 27.72 -14.21
CA ILE A 581 23.82 29.01 -13.68
C ILE A 581 22.82 30.12 -14.02
N TYR A 582 22.33 30.17 -15.27
CA TYR A 582 21.27 31.12 -15.66
C TYR A 582 20.02 31.03 -14.76
N LEU A 583 19.57 29.82 -14.41
CA LEU A 583 18.43 29.65 -13.50
C LEU A 583 18.73 30.13 -12.07
N LEU A 584 19.95 29.91 -11.58
CA LEU A 584 20.37 30.31 -10.24
C LEU A 584 20.54 31.83 -10.14
N ASP A 585 21.11 32.46 -11.16
CA ASP A 585 21.33 33.92 -11.20
C ASP A 585 20.01 34.69 -11.26
N SER A 586 18.96 34.11 -11.87
CA SER A 586 17.62 34.73 -11.99
C SER A 586 16.88 34.95 -10.67
N ILE A 587 17.47 34.58 -9.54
CA ILE A 587 16.91 34.76 -8.19
C ILE A 587 17.27 36.14 -7.63
N ASP A 588 18.39 36.72 -8.06
CA ASP A 588 18.88 38.00 -7.57
C ASP A 588 18.34 39.21 -8.38
N ASP A 589 17.59 38.94 -9.47
CA ASP A 589 16.85 39.90 -10.31
C ASP A 589 15.36 39.94 -9.92
#